data_AF-A0A0G0VD08-F1
#
_entry.id   AF-A0A0G0VD08-F1
#
_cell.length_a   1.000
_cell.length_b   1.000
_cell.length_c   1.000
_cell.angle_alpha   90.00
_cell.angle_beta   90.00
_cell.angle_gamma   90.00
#
_symmetry.space_group_name_H-M   'P 1'
#
loop_
_entity.id
_entity.type
_entity.pdbx_description
1 polymer ?
#
loop_
_entity_poly.entity_id
_entity_poly.type
_entity_poly.pdbx_seq_one_letter_code
_entity_poly.pdbx_strand_id
1 'polypeptide(L)'
;MAKAVFADGKIQNAKDYANSALSLKPDYIDALITLSQIAKSENDNEKALSYGQAALSLDPTDKNLKQYVDSLNKPASPSVSVPTLAPNEPKE
;
A
#
# COMPACT_ATOMS: atom_id res chain seq x y z
N MET A 1 -23.56 -15.58 15.92
CA MET A 1 -22.17 -15.48 15.45
C MET A 1 -22.16 -15.34 13.93
N ALA A 2 -22.49 -14.18 13.37
CA ALA A 2 -22.71 -14.04 11.93
C ALA A 2 -22.34 -12.64 11.39
N LYS A 3 -21.13 -12.15 11.70
CA LYS A 3 -20.60 -10.89 11.14
C LYS A 3 -19.22 -11.00 10.49
N ALA A 4 -18.50 -12.11 10.67
CA ALA A 4 -17.16 -12.28 10.10
C ALA A 4 -17.18 -12.75 8.62
N VAL A 5 -18.10 -13.67 8.27
CA VAL A 5 -18.13 -14.32 6.94
C VAL A 5 -18.31 -13.35 5.76
N PHE A 6 -19.03 -12.24 5.95
CA PHE A 6 -19.25 -11.26 4.88
C PHE A 6 -18.05 -10.35 4.62
N ALA A 7 -17.13 -10.22 5.58
CA ALA A 7 -15.90 -9.45 5.40
C ALA A 7 -14.85 -10.31 4.69
N ASP A 8 -14.64 -11.55 5.14
CA ASP A 8 -13.64 -12.46 4.56
C ASP A 8 -13.88 -12.75 3.06
N GLY A 9 -15.13 -12.99 2.65
CA GLY A 9 -15.45 -13.22 1.24
C GLY A 9 -15.18 -12.00 0.34
N LYS A 10 -15.30 -10.78 0.87
CA LYS A 10 -15.00 -9.55 0.13
C LYS A 10 -13.51 -9.28 0.03
N ILE A 11 -12.74 -9.65 1.05
CA ILE A 11 -11.28 -9.51 1.09
C ILE A 11 -10.64 -10.36 -0.01
N GLN A 12 -11.08 -11.62 -0.16
CA GLN A 12 -10.57 -12.52 -1.20
C GLN A 12 -10.89 -12.01 -2.61
N ASN A 13 -12.13 -11.59 -2.87
CA ASN A 13 -12.50 -11.01 -4.16
C ASN A 13 -11.73 -9.71 -4.48
N ALA A 14 -11.49 -8.86 -3.49
CA ALA A 14 -10.70 -7.64 -3.66
C ALA A 14 -9.24 -7.95 -4.00
N LYS A 15 -8.68 -9.01 -3.41
CA LYS A 15 -7.32 -9.49 -3.70
C LYS A 15 -7.21 -9.99 -5.16
N ASP A 16 -8.18 -10.77 -5.61
CA ASP A 16 -8.24 -11.29 -6.98
C ASP A 16 -8.39 -10.16 -8.01
N TYR A 17 -9.30 -9.22 -7.73
CA TYR A 17 -9.50 -8.03 -8.57
C TYR A 17 -8.21 -7.19 -8.66
N ALA A 18 -7.55 -6.95 -7.53
CA ALA A 18 -6.31 -6.17 -7.51
C ALA A 18 -5.17 -6.89 -8.26
N ASN A 19 -5.01 -8.20 -8.12
CA ASN A 19 -4.02 -8.97 -8.88
C ASN A 19 -4.29 -8.97 -10.38
N SER A 20 -5.55 -9.12 -10.77
CA SER A 20 -5.96 -9.03 -12.18
C SER A 20 -5.69 -7.63 -12.74
N ALA A 21 -6.00 -6.59 -11.96
CA ALA A 21 -5.72 -5.21 -12.35
C ALA A 21 -4.22 -4.96 -12.49
N LEU A 22 -3.38 -5.49 -11.61
CA LEU A 22 -1.91 -5.40 -11.72
C LEU A 22 -1.35 -6.21 -12.90
N SER A 23 -2.00 -7.31 -13.27
CA SER A 23 -1.63 -8.07 -14.46
C SER A 23 -1.90 -7.31 -15.76
N LEU A 24 -2.92 -6.45 -15.77
CA LEU A 24 -3.25 -5.57 -16.90
C LEU A 24 -2.44 -4.27 -16.86
N LYS A 25 -2.24 -3.71 -15.66
CA LYS A 25 -1.52 -2.47 -15.40
C LYS A 25 -0.65 -2.63 -14.14
N PRO A 26 0.63 -2.97 -14.28
CA PRO A 26 1.52 -3.13 -13.14
C PRO A 26 1.65 -1.84 -12.32
N ASP A 27 1.44 -0.68 -12.94
CA ASP A 27 1.47 0.64 -12.31
C ASP A 27 0.10 1.09 -11.72
N TYR A 28 -0.82 0.16 -11.45
CA TYR A 28 -2.14 0.53 -10.94
C TYR A 28 -2.13 0.75 -9.42
N ILE A 29 -1.96 2.01 -9.05
CA ILE A 29 -1.88 2.52 -7.66
C ILE A 29 -3.05 2.03 -6.80
N ASP A 30 -4.30 2.12 -7.28
CA ASP A 30 -5.47 1.68 -6.52
C ASP A 30 -5.44 0.18 -6.17
N ALA A 31 -4.92 -0.66 -7.07
CA ALA A 31 -4.77 -2.10 -6.77
C ALA A 31 -3.69 -2.36 -5.72
N LEU A 32 -2.56 -1.65 -5.79
CA LEU A 32 -1.52 -1.72 -4.75
C LEU A 32 -2.08 -1.29 -3.39
N ILE A 33 -2.85 -0.21 -3.34
CA ILE A 33 -3.50 0.26 -2.10
C ILE A 33 -4.52 -0.76 -1.59
N THR A 34 -5.29 -1.37 -2.49
CA THR A 34 -6.24 -2.43 -2.13
C THR A 34 -5.53 -3.63 -1.52
N LEU A 35 -4.45 -4.12 -2.15
CA LEU A 35 -3.62 -5.21 -1.60
C LEU A 35 -3.00 -4.83 -0.26
N SER A 36 -2.57 -3.58 -0.11
CA SER A 36 -2.03 -3.07 1.14
C SER A 36 -3.05 -3.09 2.28
N GLN A 37 -4.28 -2.62 2.02
CA GLN A 37 -5.35 -2.63 3.01
C GLN A 37 -5.73 -4.05 3.41
N ILE A 38 -5.78 -4.97 2.44
CA ILE A 38 -6.02 -6.40 2.68
C ILE A 38 -4.91 -6.97 3.57
N ALA A 39 -3.64 -6.74 3.23
CA ALA A 39 -2.50 -7.20 4.02
C ALA A 39 -2.56 -6.65 5.46
N LYS A 40 -2.95 -5.38 5.63
CA LYS A 40 -3.17 -4.79 6.96
C LYS A 40 -4.27 -5.49 7.75
N SER A 41 -5.38 -5.85 7.09
CA SER A 41 -6.44 -6.64 7.70
C SER A 41 -5.99 -8.07 8.05
N GLU A 42 -5.07 -8.64 7.27
CA GLU A 42 -4.40 -9.92 7.55
C GLU A 42 -3.32 -9.82 8.66
N ASN A 43 -3.17 -8.67 9.33
CA ASN A 43 -2.08 -8.34 10.27
C ASN A 43 -0.67 -8.37 9.66
N ASP A 44 -0.57 -8.41 8.34
CA ASP A 44 0.68 -8.46 7.58
C ASP A 44 1.12 -7.03 7.23
N ASN A 45 1.57 -6.29 8.26
CA ASN A 45 1.97 -4.89 8.12
C ASN A 45 3.19 -4.71 7.20
N GLU A 46 4.07 -5.72 7.13
CA GLU A 46 5.24 -5.71 6.24
C GLU A 46 4.81 -5.68 4.77
N LYS A 47 3.88 -6.56 4.37
CA LYS A 47 3.33 -6.53 3.01
C LYS A 47 2.52 -5.28 2.73
N ALA A 48 1.73 -4.80 3.69
CA ALA A 48 1.00 -3.56 3.54
C ALA A 48 1.95 -2.40 3.20
N LEU A 49 3.01 -2.26 3.98
CA LEU A 49 4.03 -1.23 3.76
C LEU A 49 4.72 -1.39 2.41
N SER A 50 5.05 -2.61 2.01
CA SER A 50 5.66 -2.90 0.70
C SER A 50 4.77 -2.46 -0.47
N TYR A 51 3.47 -2.79 -0.44
CA TYR A 51 2.52 -2.37 -1.46
C TYR A 51 2.30 -0.85 -1.48
N GLY A 52 2.20 -0.23 -0.30
CA GLY A 52 2.10 1.23 -0.19
C GLY A 52 3.34 1.95 -0.73
N GLN A 53 4.54 1.44 -0.44
CA GLN A 53 5.80 1.99 -0.96
C GLN A 53 5.91 1.83 -2.49
N ALA A 54 5.47 0.68 -3.03
CA ALA A 54 5.39 0.49 -4.47
C ALA A 54 4.47 1.56 -5.09
N ALA A 55 3.28 1.77 -4.52
CA ALA A 55 2.35 2.80 -4.98
C ALA A 55 2.96 4.21 -4.92
N LEU A 56 3.64 4.56 -3.82
CA LEU A 56 4.33 5.84 -3.67
C LEU A 56 5.54 6.00 -4.61
N SER A 57 6.15 4.90 -5.04
CA SER A 57 7.25 4.95 -6.03
C SER A 57 6.73 5.24 -7.44
N LEU A 58 5.48 4.90 -7.72
CA LEU A 58 4.79 5.21 -8.97
C LEU A 58 4.31 6.66 -9.00
N ASP A 59 3.74 7.15 -7.89
CA ASP A 59 3.38 8.56 -7.73
C ASP A 59 3.92 9.12 -6.40
N PRO A 60 5.16 9.63 -6.40
CA PRO A 60 5.76 10.22 -5.21
C PRO A 60 5.18 11.61 -4.87
N THR A 61 4.39 12.19 -5.78
CA THR A 61 3.77 13.50 -5.59
C THR A 61 2.41 13.39 -4.92
N ASP A 62 1.80 12.20 -4.94
CA ASP A 62 0.53 11.94 -4.27
C ASP A 62 0.70 11.97 -2.75
N LYS A 63 0.16 13.04 -2.15
CA LYS A 63 0.18 13.24 -0.70
C LYS A 63 -0.62 12.19 0.05
N ASN A 64 -1.66 11.61 -0.55
CA ASN A 64 -2.47 10.57 0.09
C ASN A 64 -1.67 9.28 0.21
N LEU A 65 -0.95 8.88 -0.84
CA LEU A 65 -0.04 7.72 -0.80
C LEU A 65 1.05 7.93 0.23
N LYS A 66 1.64 9.12 0.27
CA LYS A 66 2.67 9.45 1.24
C LYS A 66 2.13 9.33 2.67
N GLN A 67 0.95 9.89 2.96
CA GLN A 67 0.31 9.77 4.28
C GLN A 67 -0.08 8.33 4.61
N TYR A 68 -0.54 7.57 3.62
CA TYR A 68 -0.92 6.18 3.80
C TYR A 68 0.29 5.33 4.19
N VAL A 69 1.40 5.43 3.46
CA VAL A 69 2.65 4.72 3.80
C VAL A 69 3.18 5.16 5.15
N ASP A 70 3.15 6.46 5.47
CA ASP A 70 3.57 6.97 6.78
C ASP A 70 2.72 6.35 7.90
N SER A 71 1.40 6.23 7.70
CA SER A 71 0.49 5.61 8.66
C SER A 71 0.75 4.11 8.89
N LEU A 72 1.28 3.42 7.87
CA LEU A 72 1.69 2.01 7.96
C LEU A 72 3.07 1.85 8.58
N ASN A 73 3.98 2.77 8.27
CA ASN A 73 5.36 2.76 8.76
C ASN A 73 5.47 3.24 10.19
N LYS A 74 4.50 4.02 10.70
CA LYS A 74 4.54 4.56 12.07
C LYS A 74 4.48 3.40 13.07
N PRO A 75 5.61 2.96 13.65
CA PRO A 75 5.57 2.00 14.72
C PRO A 75 5.10 2.78 15.95
N ALA A 76 4.66 2.10 17.01
CA ALA A 76 4.60 2.72 18.33
C ALA A 76 5.99 3.14 18.88
N SER A 77 7.00 3.33 18.02
CA SER A 77 8.37 3.71 18.37
C SER A 77 9.06 4.39 17.19
N PRO A 78 9.77 5.53 17.39
CA PRO A 78 10.50 6.24 16.35
C PRO A 78 11.82 5.50 16.06
N SER A 79 11.75 4.38 15.35
CA SER A 79 12.93 3.62 14.92
C SER A 79 13.17 3.87 13.44
N VAL A 80 13.80 5.02 13.17
CA VAL A 80 14.65 5.35 12.02
C VAL A 80 14.65 4.31 10.90
N SER A 81 13.75 4.45 9.92
CA SER A 81 13.99 3.97 8.56
C SER A 81 14.04 5.20 7.67
N VAL A 82 15.26 5.58 7.33
CA VAL A 82 15.62 6.80 6.61
C VAL A 82 14.86 6.85 5.27
N PRO A 83 14.16 7.95 4.94
CA PRO A 83 13.61 8.15 3.60
C PRO A 83 14.76 8.61 2.69
N THR A 84 15.44 7.69 2.01
CA THR A 84 16.38 8.07 0.94
C THR A 84 15.65 8.13 -0.41
N LEU A 85 14.83 9.16 -0.58
CA LEU A 85 14.33 9.71 -1.86
C LEU A 85 13.93 11.16 -1.52
N ALA A 86 14.59 12.25 -1.90
CA ALA A 86 15.26 12.63 -3.15
C ALA A 86 16.32 13.74 -2.85
N PRO A 87 17.12 14.27 -3.81
CA PRO A 87 16.58 15.11 -4.90
C PRO A 87 17.35 14.99 -6.22
N ASN A 88 16.68 14.68 -7.33
CA ASN A 88 17.22 14.99 -8.66
C ASN A 88 16.18 15.81 -9.43
N GLU A 89 16.07 17.07 -9.03
CA GLU A 89 15.76 18.14 -9.99
C GLU A 89 17.00 18.31 -10.87
N PRO A 90 16.92 18.12 -12.21
CA PRO A 90 17.92 18.72 -13.08
C PRO A 90 17.65 20.22 -13.12
N LYS A 91 18.53 21.00 -12.48
CA LYS A 91 18.62 22.45 -12.71
C LYS A 91 19.09 22.67 -14.15
N GLU A 92 18.29 23.37 -14.95
CA GLU A 92 18.82 24.26 -16.00
C GLU A 92 19.08 25.66 -15.42
#